data_AF-A0A8J4X390-F1
#
_entry.id   AF-A0A8J4X390-F1
#
_cell.length_a   1.000
_cell.length_b   1.000
_cell.length_c   1.000
_cell.angle_alpha   90.00
_cell.angle_beta   90.00
_cell.angle_gamma   90.00
#
_symmetry.space_group_name_H-M   'P 1'
#
loop_
_entity.id
_entity.type
_entity.pdbx_description
1 polymer ?
#
loop_
_entity_poly.entity_id
_entity_poly.type
_entity_poly.pdbx_seq_one_letter_code
_entity_poly.pdbx_strand_id
1 'polypeptide(L)' 'DLQCGGDLTQSHGGIYSPNYPNDYPDNADCTWRIQSPEHQMILLAFIFV' A
#
# COMPACT_ATOMS: atom_id res chain seq x y z
N ASP A 1 16.76 -0.40 -7.17
CA ASP A 1 16.07 -0.84 -5.95
C ASP A 1 15.38 0.35 -5.31
N LEU A 2 14.25 0.75 -5.92
CA LEU A 2 13.42 1.84 -5.41
C LEU A 2 12.54 1.20 -4.34
N GLN A 3 12.91 1.36 -3.06
CA GLN A 3 12.16 0.76 -1.95
C GLN A 3 10.70 1.22 -1.99
N CYS A 4 9.82 0.33 -2.42
CA CYS A 4 8.37 0.49 -2.37
C CYS A 4 7.78 -0.53 -1.42
N GLY A 5 6.65 -0.19 -0.81
CA GLY A 5 6.08 -0.97 0.29
C GLY A 5 6.29 -0.31 1.64
N GLY A 6 6.08 -1.10 2.70
CA GLY A 6 6.26 -0.67 4.08
C GLY A 6 5.12 -1.11 5.01
N ASP A 7 5.29 -0.81 6.29
CA ASP A 7 4.32 -1.12 7.34
C ASP A 7 3.31 0.03 7.49
N LEU A 8 2.02 -0.30 7.40
CA LEU A 8 0.92 0.63 7.56
C LEU A 8 0.18 0.31 8.85
N THR A 9 0.36 1.18 9.84
CA THR A 9 -0.24 1.09 11.18
C THR A 9 -1.29 2.18 11.44
N GLN A 10 -1.50 3.07 10.47
CA GLN A 10 -2.47 4.15 10.54
C GLN A 10 -3.89 3.58 10.42
N SER A 11 -4.85 4.22 11.09
CA SER A 11 -6.26 3.78 11.09
C SER A 11 -6.97 3.96 9.74
N HIS A 12 -6.39 4.75 8.84
CA HIS A 12 -6.86 4.99 7.48
C HIS A 12 -5.69 5.49 6.61
N GLY A 13 -5.85 5.38 5.29
CA GLY A 13 -4.84 5.83 4.33
C GLY A 13 -5.10 5.29 2.94
N GLY A 14 -4.14 5.52 2.04
CA GLY A 14 -4.14 4.99 0.68
C GLY A 14 -2.83 4.27 0.38
N ILE A 15 -2.92 3.24 -0.45
CA ILE A 15 -1.76 2.53 -1.02
C ILE A 15 -1.75 2.87 -2.50
N TYR A 16 -0.61 3.31 -3.00
CA TYR A 16 -0.41 3.65 -4.40
C TYR A 16 0.75 2.85 -4.96
N SER A 17 0.67 2.52 -6.25
CA SER A 17 1.83 1.99 -6.96
C SER A 17 2.99 2.99 -6.91
N PRO A 18 4.25 2.52 -6.99
CA PRO A 18 5.38 3.43 -7.14
C PRO A 18 5.14 4.35 -8.34
N ASN A 19 5.49 5.62 -8.19
CA ASN A 19 5.35 6.68 -9.20
C ASN A 19 3.93 7.07 -9.61
N TYR A 20 2.88 6.48 -9.04
CA TYR A 20 1.49 6.90 -9.28
C TYR A 20 1.38 8.45 -9.19
N PRO A 21 0.75 9.14 -10.17
CA PRO A 21 -0.12 8.61 -11.23
C PRO A 21 0.60 8.12 -12.51
N ASN A 22 1.93 8.12 -12.54
CA ASN A 22 2.69 7.62 -13.68
C ASN A 22 2.89 6.10 -13.60
N ASP A 23 3.46 5.53 -14.66
CA ASP A 23 3.77 4.11 -14.75
C ASP A 23 4.72 3.66 -13.64
N TYR A 24 4.41 2.50 -13.07
CA TYR A 24 5.29 1.84 -12.11
C TYR A 24 6.54 1.30 -12.83
N PRO A 25 7.71 1.22 -12.16
CA PRO A 25 8.93 0.70 -12.77
C PRO A 25 8.81 -0.77 -13.20
N ASP A 26 9.52 -1.14 -14.26
CA ASP A 26 9.68 -2.54 -14.65
C ASP A 26 10.27 -3.36 -13.51
N ASN A 27 9.75 -4.57 -13.31
CA ASN A 27 10.16 -5.50 -12.26
C ASN A 27 10.02 -4.94 -10.83
N ALA A 28 9.08 -4.02 -10.60
CA ALA A 28 8.75 -3.56 -9.26
C ALA A 28 8.23 -4.74 -8.40
N ASP A 29 8.91 -4.97 -7.27
CA ASP A 29 8.52 -5.94 -6.25
C ASP A 29 8.29 -5.19 -4.94
N CYS A 30 7.02 -4.97 -4.61
CA CYS A 30 6.60 -4.14 -3.49
C CYS A 30 5.77 -4.95 -2.50
N THR A 31 6.07 -4.83 -1.20
CA THR A 31 5.29 -5.46 -0.13
C THR A 31 4.79 -4.42 0.86
N TRP A 32 3.46 -4.28 0.98
CA TRP A 32 2.84 -3.48 2.04
C TRP A 32 2.26 -4.41 3.11
N ARG A 33 2.59 -4.14 4.37
CA ARG A 33 2.04 -4.87 5.52
C ARG A 33 1.08 -3.97 6.28
N ILE A 34 -0.20 -4.30 6.23
CA ILE A 34 -1.23 -3.56 6.97
C ILE A 34 -1.42 -4.19 8.34
N GLN A 35 -1.22 -3.42 9.41
CA GLN A 35 -1.34 -3.88 10.79
C GLN A 35 -2.40 -3.08 11.53
N SER A 36 -3.36 -3.79 12.09
CA SER A 36 -4.41 -3.23 12.94
C SER A 36 -4.27 -3.78 14.35
N PRO A 37 -4.63 -3.01 15.40
CA PRO A 37 -4.80 -3.54 16.75
C PRO A 37 -5.77 -4.72 16.79
N GLU A 38 -5.67 -5.53 17.85
CA GLU A 38 -6.60 -6.63 18.08
C GLU A 38 -8.06 -6.12 18.13
N HIS A 39 -9.01 -6.99 17.74
CA HIS A 39 -10.44 -6.69 17.72
C HIS A 39 -10.88 -5.58 16.74
N GLN A 40 -10.02 -5.19 15.80
CA GLN A 40 -10.36 -4.31 14.68
C GLN A 40 -10.32 -5.07 13.34
N MET A 41 -11.09 -4.59 12.37
CA MET A 41 -11.14 -5.15 11.02
C MET A 41 -10.48 -4.18 10.04
N ILE A 42 -9.66 -4.73 9.13
CA ILE A 42 -9.09 -3.97 8.02
C ILE A 42 -10.11 -3.98 6.87
N LEU A 43 -10.57 -2.81 6.47
CA LEU A 43 -11.34 -2.61 5.25
C LEU A 43 -10.39 -2.19 4.13
N LEU A 44 -10.22 -3.06 3.13
CA LEU A 44 -9.43 -2.76 1.93
C LEU A 44 -10.37 -2.65 0.72
N ALA A 45 -10.29 -1.52 0.02
CA ALA A 45 -11.02 -1.29 -1.22
C ALA A 45 -10.04 -0.86 -2.31
N PHE A 46 -10.18 -1.45 -3.50
CA PHE A 46 -9.45 -1.01 -4.68
C PHE A 46 -10.27 0.09 -5.35
N ILE A 47 -9.71 1.28 -5.36
CA ILE A 47 -10.26 2.42 -6.07
C ILE A 47 -9.65 2.43 -7.48
N PHE A 48 -10.51 2.48 -8.51
CA PHE A 48 -10.06 2.71 -9.89
C PHE A 48 -9.82 4.21 -10.01
N VAL A 49 -8.57 4.62 -9.89
CA VAL A 49 -8.12 6.00 -10.12
C VAL A 49 -7.21 6.03 -11.33
#